data_AF-A0A536RC17-F1
#
_entry.id   AF-A0A536RC17-F1
#
_cell.length_a   1.000
_cell.length_b   1.000
_cell.length_c   1.000
_cell.angle_alpha   90.00
_cell.angle_beta   90.00
_cell.angle_gamma   90.00
#
_symmetry.space_group_name_H-M   'P 1'
#
loop_
_entity.id
_entity.type
_entity.pdbx_description
1 polymer ?
#
loop_
_entity_poly.entity_id
_entity_poly.type
_entity_poly.pdbx_seq_one_letter_code
_entity_poly.pdbx_strand_id
1 'polypeptide(L)'
;DSIVEVVRRYGRALDEEGADRYVAEMVRFAEIIGVPTEDVPTTAASVRAYLESVELRRATPAAKDAIGVVLDPPDLDGEMRELWRDLGQVAVGTLPEWARTMYGFEAPPAELMERESVRQLLGALDLAFESLPGVLEARQRIELRTRA
;
A
#
# COMPACT_ATOMS: atom_id res chain seq x y z
N ASP A 1 2.24 -5.00 10.26
CA ASP A 1 1.43 -5.75 9.27
C ASP A 1 1.13 -4.92 8.03
N SER A 2 2.17 -4.42 7.37
CA SER A 2 2.04 -3.47 6.25
C SER A 2 2.05 -4.25 4.93
N ILE A 3 3.10 -4.09 4.12
CA ILE A 3 3.25 -4.75 2.83
C ILE A 3 3.35 -6.28 2.90
N VAL A 4 3.98 -6.84 3.94
CA VAL A 4 4.11 -8.30 4.11
C VAL A 4 2.73 -8.96 4.19
N GLU A 5 1.81 -8.35 4.93
CA GLU A 5 0.44 -8.85 5.10
C GLU A 5 -0.35 -8.77 3.79
N VAL A 6 -0.26 -7.62 3.11
CA VAL A 6 -0.89 -7.40 1.79
C VAL A 6 -0.36 -8.41 0.75
N VAL A 7 0.95 -8.66 0.71
CA VAL A 7 1.57 -9.61 -0.21
C VAL A 7 1.14 -11.05 0.11
N ARG A 8 1.07 -11.44 1.39
CA ARG A 8 0.57 -12.76 1.78
C ARG A 8 -0.89 -12.96 1.40
N ARG A 9 -1.71 -11.92 1.56
CA ARG A 9 -3.16 -11.97 1.32
C ARG A 9 -3.53 -11.91 -0.16
N TYR A 10 -2.88 -11.03 -0.93
CA TYR A 10 -3.27 -10.71 -2.32
C TYR A 10 -2.18 -11.00 -3.36
N GLY A 11 -0.92 -11.02 -2.92
CA GLY A 11 0.26 -11.20 -3.76
C GLY A 11 0.67 -12.66 -3.94
N ARG A 12 1.98 -12.88 -4.06
CA ARG A 12 2.60 -14.22 -4.15
C ARG A 12 2.77 -14.78 -2.74
N ALA A 13 2.81 -16.12 -2.63
CA ALA A 13 3.09 -16.75 -1.35
C ALA A 13 4.45 -16.27 -0.82
N LEU A 14 4.42 -15.70 0.38
CA LEU A 14 5.61 -15.20 1.09
C LEU A 14 5.66 -15.91 2.45
N ASP A 15 6.65 -16.78 2.59
CA ASP A 15 6.90 -17.53 3.83
C ASP A 15 7.47 -16.63 4.94
N GLU A 16 7.78 -17.23 6.09
CA GLU A 16 8.31 -16.51 7.25
C GLU A 16 9.73 -16.00 7.00
N GLU A 17 10.59 -16.85 6.43
CA GLU A 17 11.97 -16.48 6.11
C GLU A 17 12.03 -15.34 5.08
N GLY A 18 11.20 -15.39 4.04
CA GLY A 18 11.09 -14.32 3.05
C GLY A 18 10.57 -13.02 3.64
N ALA A 19 9.65 -13.07 4.60
CA ALA A 19 9.17 -11.88 5.29
C ALA A 19 10.26 -11.25 6.18
N ASP A 20 11.01 -12.06 6.91
CA ASP A 20 12.13 -11.57 7.73
C ASP A 20 13.25 -11.00 6.86
N ARG A 21 13.57 -11.66 5.74
CA ARG A 21 14.53 -11.12 4.76
C ARG A 21 14.09 -9.75 4.23
N TYR A 22 12.82 -9.61 3.86
CA TYR A 22 12.27 -8.34 3.39
C TYR A 22 12.43 -7.23 4.44
N VAL A 23 12.13 -7.51 5.71
CA VAL A 23 12.29 -6.53 6.80
C VAL A 23 13.76 -6.19 7.02
N ALA A 24 14.66 -7.17 7.00
CA ALA A 24 16.09 -6.96 7.14
C ALA A 24 16.65 -6.07 6.01
N GLU A 25 16.17 -6.21 4.78
CA GLU A 25 16.55 -5.35 3.65
C GLU A 25 16.13 -3.88 3.88
N MET A 26 15.06 -3.63 4.66
CA MET A 26 14.61 -2.27 4.98
C MET A 26 15.56 -1.51 5.90
N VAL A 27 16.42 -2.21 6.66
CA VAL A 27 17.43 -1.60 7.53
C VAL A 27 18.36 -0.69 6.74
N ARG A 28 18.73 -1.08 5.52
CA ARG A 28 19.60 -0.29 4.66
C ARG A 28 18.98 1.06 4.30
N PHE A 29 17.68 1.11 4.07
CA PHE A 29 16.98 2.37 3.81
C PHE A 29 16.95 3.26 5.04
N ALA A 30 16.73 2.69 6.22
CA ALA A 30 16.75 3.42 7.49
C ALA A 30 18.13 4.04 7.78
N GLU A 31 19.21 3.30 7.52
CA GLU A 31 20.59 3.81 7.64
C GLU A 31 20.83 5.02 6.73
N ILE A 32 20.37 4.96 5.47
CA ILE A 32 20.56 6.03 4.47
C ILE A 32 19.89 7.33 4.92
N ILE A 33 18.75 7.26 5.60
CA ILE A 33 18.04 8.43 6.12
C ILE A 33 18.50 8.86 7.52
N GLY A 34 19.57 8.23 8.04
CA GLY A 34 20.23 8.60 9.29
C GLY A 34 19.66 7.96 10.56
N VAL A 35 18.85 6.90 10.45
CA VAL A 35 18.38 6.14 11.62
C VAL A 35 19.48 5.15 12.05
N PRO A 36 19.85 5.10 13.35
CA PRO A 36 20.78 4.11 13.87
C PRO A 36 20.27 2.69 13.61
N THR A 37 21.10 1.83 13.03
CA THR A 37 20.66 0.50 12.58
C THR A 37 20.30 -0.42 13.75
N GLU A 38 20.88 -0.18 14.93
CA GLU A 38 20.56 -0.85 16.19
C GLU A 38 19.12 -0.61 16.67
N ASP A 39 18.51 0.52 16.26
CA ASP A 39 17.15 0.89 16.63
C ASP A 39 16.11 0.37 15.62
N VAL A 40 16.55 -0.22 14.51
CA VAL A 40 15.68 -0.66 13.40
C VAL A 40 15.32 -2.14 13.56
N PRO A 41 14.04 -2.49 13.65
CA PRO A 41 13.60 -3.88 13.67
C PRO A 41 14.03 -4.64 12.40
N THR A 42 14.54 -5.87 12.57
CA THR A 42 15.11 -6.68 11.47
C THR A 42 14.26 -7.89 11.08
N THR A 43 13.16 -8.14 11.79
CA THR A 43 12.25 -9.26 11.58
C THR A 43 10.79 -8.82 11.61
N ALA A 44 9.89 -9.57 10.98
CA ALA A 44 8.46 -9.26 11.03
C ALA A 44 7.92 -9.26 12.47
N ALA A 45 8.44 -10.15 13.32
CA ALA A 45 8.11 -10.21 14.74
C ALA A 45 8.57 -8.97 15.51
N SER A 46 9.80 -8.50 15.29
CA SER A 46 10.32 -7.29 15.95
C SER A 46 9.60 -6.02 15.49
N VAL A 47 9.21 -5.92 14.22
CA VAL A 47 8.35 -4.83 13.74
C VAL A 47 7.02 -4.80 14.47
N ARG A 48 6.39 -5.97 14.65
CA ARG A 48 5.11 -6.06 15.37
C ARG A 48 5.26 -5.64 16.84
N ALA A 49 6.29 -6.15 17.52
CA ALA A 49 6.59 -5.79 18.90
C ALA A 49 6.86 -4.29 19.06
N TYR A 50 7.58 -3.67 18.10
CA TYR A 50 7.78 -2.23 18.07
C TYR A 50 6.46 -1.47 17.89
N LEU A 51 5.60 -1.87 16.95
CA LEU A 51 4.31 -1.21 16.76
C LEU A 51 3.44 -1.31 18.02
N GLU A 52 3.42 -2.48 18.67
CA GLU A 52 2.71 -2.73 19.93
C GLU A 52 3.23 -1.88 21.10
N SER A 53 4.52 -1.53 21.13
CA SER A 53 5.08 -0.66 22.17
C SER A 53 4.73 0.83 21.99
N VAL A 54 4.24 1.23 20.81
CA VAL A 54 3.81 2.61 20.56
C VAL A 54 2.42 2.86 21.17
N GLU A 55 2.42 3.51 22.34
CA GLU A 55 1.20 3.83 23.12
C GLU A 55 0.38 4.99 22.52
N LEU A 56 1.03 5.95 21.87
CA LEU A 56 0.37 7.14 21.32
C LEU A 56 -0.10 6.93 19.88
N ARG A 57 -1.27 6.30 19.73
CA ARG A 57 -1.97 6.16 18.43
C ARG A 57 -3.15 7.14 18.39
N ARG A 58 -3.10 8.14 17.51
CA ARG A 58 -4.16 9.16 17.39
C ARG A 58 -4.39 9.59 15.94
N ALA A 59 -5.65 9.64 15.52
CA ALA A 59 -6.06 10.32 14.29
C ALA A 59 -6.20 11.80 14.59
N THR A 60 -5.19 12.58 14.20
CA THR A 60 -5.23 14.04 14.29
C THR A 60 -6.15 14.60 13.20
N PRO A 61 -6.66 15.84 13.34
CA PRO A 61 -7.40 16.50 12.27
C PRO A 61 -6.64 16.49 10.94
N ALA A 62 -5.36 16.84 10.96
CA ALA A 62 -4.50 16.79 9.77
C ALA A 62 -4.41 15.39 9.14
N ALA A 63 -4.37 14.32 9.95
CA ALA A 63 -4.38 12.95 9.43
C ALA A 63 -5.73 12.60 8.77
N LYS A 64 -6.84 13.09 9.33
CA LYS A 64 -8.19 12.90 8.77
C LYS A 64 -8.37 13.66 7.45
N ASP A 65 -7.82 14.87 7.36
CA ASP A 65 -7.83 15.65 6.13
C ASP A 65 -6.95 14.96 5.05
N ALA A 66 -5.75 14.53 5.44
CA ALA A 66 -4.82 13.86 4.52
C ALA A 66 -5.39 12.54 3.96
N ILE A 67 -6.00 11.70 4.81
CA ILE A 67 -6.58 10.44 4.33
C ILE A 67 -7.76 10.68 3.37
N GLY A 68 -8.53 11.76 3.55
CA GLY A 68 -9.58 12.16 2.61
C GLY A 68 -9.02 12.43 1.21
N VAL A 69 -7.91 13.17 1.11
CA VAL A 69 -7.22 13.45 -0.16
C VAL A 69 -6.65 12.18 -0.80
N VAL A 70 -6.11 11.27 0.01
CA VAL A 70 -5.56 9.99 -0.48
C VAL A 70 -6.66 9.09 -1.05
N LEU A 71 -7.81 9.02 -0.39
CA LEU A 71 -8.93 8.16 -0.79
C LEU A 71 -9.79 8.76 -1.92
N ASP A 72 -9.83 10.08 -2.06
CA ASP A 72 -10.54 10.77 -3.14
C ASP A 72 -9.66 11.87 -3.76
N PRO A 73 -8.66 11.50 -4.59
CA PRO A 73 -7.78 12.47 -5.22
C PRO A 73 -8.58 13.33 -6.23
N PRO A 74 -8.40 14.66 -6.22
CA PRO A 74 -9.24 15.57 -7.00
C PRO A 74 -9.07 15.41 -8.52
N ASP A 75 -7.88 15.03 -8.98
CA ASP A 75 -7.48 15.06 -10.39
C ASP A 75 -7.79 13.75 -11.15
N LEU A 76 -8.54 12.81 -10.57
CA LEU A 76 -8.95 11.57 -11.26
C LEU A 76 -10.13 11.81 -12.20
N ASP A 77 -10.10 11.18 -13.37
CA ASP A 77 -11.28 11.11 -14.26
C ASP A 77 -12.36 10.17 -13.70
N GLY A 78 -13.52 10.09 -14.36
CA GLY A 78 -14.68 9.33 -13.87
C GLY A 78 -14.41 7.84 -13.68
N GLU A 79 -13.84 7.18 -14.69
CA GLU A 79 -13.59 5.72 -14.67
C GLU A 79 -12.47 5.36 -13.69
N MET A 80 -11.37 6.13 -13.67
CA MET A 80 -10.28 5.92 -12.73
C MET A 80 -10.74 6.18 -11.29
N ARG A 81 -11.63 7.15 -11.06
CA ARG A 81 -12.16 7.45 -9.72
C ARG A 81 -12.97 6.30 -9.14
N GLU A 82 -13.71 5.55 -9.95
CA GLU A 82 -14.44 4.36 -9.48
C GLU A 82 -13.48 3.26 -9.05
N LEU A 83 -12.49 2.91 -9.88
CA LEU A 83 -11.46 1.93 -9.54
C LEU A 83 -10.67 2.36 -8.29
N TRP A 84 -10.37 3.65 -8.16
CA TRP A 84 -9.68 4.20 -7.00
C TRP A 84 -10.50 4.11 -5.72
N ARG A 85 -11.82 4.29 -5.82
CA ARG A 85 -12.73 4.14 -4.67
C ARG A 85 -12.74 2.70 -4.15
N ASP A 86 -12.83 1.72 -5.05
CA ASP A 86 -12.78 0.30 -4.68
C ASP A 86 -11.41 -0.05 -4.06
N LEU A 87 -10.32 0.49 -4.61
CA LEU A 87 -8.99 0.32 -4.03
C LEU A 87 -8.91 0.95 -2.63
N GLY A 88 -9.50 2.13 -2.46
CA GLY A 88 -9.62 2.81 -1.18
C GLY A 88 -10.36 1.97 -0.15
N GLN A 89 -11.44 1.31 -0.53
CA GLN A 89 -12.17 0.38 0.34
C GLN A 89 -11.32 -0.82 0.74
N VAL A 90 -10.58 -1.43 -0.20
CA VAL A 90 -9.64 -2.53 0.10
C VAL A 90 -8.54 -2.05 1.06
N ALA A 91 -7.98 -0.86 0.83
CA ALA A 91 -6.96 -0.27 1.69
C ALA A 91 -7.49 0.02 3.11
N VAL A 92 -8.72 0.52 3.24
CA VAL A 92 -9.39 0.69 4.53
C VAL A 92 -9.64 -0.66 5.20
N GLY A 93 -10.01 -1.68 4.42
CA GLY A 93 -10.27 -3.03 4.92
C GLY A 93 -9.05 -3.77 5.46
N THR A 94 -7.84 -3.44 5.02
CA THR A 94 -6.59 -4.02 5.55
C THR A 94 -6.15 -3.37 6.86
N LEU A 95 -6.76 -2.25 7.25
CA LEU A 95 -6.49 -1.62 8.54
C LEU A 95 -7.06 -2.45 9.70
N PRO A 96 -6.36 -2.51 10.84
CA PRO A 96 -6.90 -3.14 12.03
C PRO A 96 -8.13 -2.37 12.54
N GLU A 97 -9.04 -3.08 13.23
CA GLU A 97 -10.32 -2.54 13.69
C GLU A 97 -10.21 -1.24 14.50
N TRP A 98 -9.23 -1.16 15.40
CA TRP A 98 -8.98 0.03 16.21
C TRP A 98 -8.63 1.25 15.35
N ALA A 99 -7.93 1.06 14.22
CA ALA A 99 -7.55 2.15 13.33
C ALA A 99 -8.76 2.62 12.52
N ARG A 100 -9.55 1.69 11.97
CA ARG A 100 -10.80 2.02 11.26
C ARG A 100 -11.75 2.81 12.16
N THR A 101 -11.95 2.36 13.39
CA THR A 101 -12.78 3.04 14.39
C THR A 101 -12.30 4.48 14.66
N MET A 102 -10.98 4.67 14.77
CA MET A 102 -10.38 5.99 15.03
C MET A 102 -10.59 6.99 13.87
N TYR A 103 -10.57 6.50 12.64
CA TYR A 103 -10.86 7.28 11.44
C TYR A 103 -12.36 7.38 11.13
N GLY A 104 -13.21 6.57 11.77
CA GLY A 104 -14.65 6.50 11.50
C GLY A 104 -14.98 5.74 10.22
N PHE A 105 -14.11 4.81 9.80
CA PHE A 105 -14.33 3.98 8.64
C PHE A 105 -15.12 2.72 8.98
N GLU A 106 -16.08 2.39 8.13
CA GLU A 106 -16.79 1.12 8.19
C GLU A 106 -15.96 -0.01 7.56
N ALA A 107 -16.26 -1.25 7.96
CA ALA A 107 -15.67 -2.40 7.31
C ALA A 107 -16.22 -2.52 5.87
N PRO A 108 -15.36 -2.69 4.85
CA PRO A 108 -15.84 -2.89 3.49
C PRO A 108 -16.54 -4.25 3.35
N PRO A 109 -17.37 -4.42 2.31
CA PRO A 109 -17.96 -5.71 1.94
C PRO A 109 -16.90 -6.82 1.85
N ALA A 110 -17.23 -8.01 2.34
CA ALA A 110 -16.30 -9.14 2.36
C ALA A 110 -15.88 -9.56 0.94
N GLU A 111 -16.79 -9.45 -0.02
CA GLU A 111 -16.60 -9.81 -1.42
C GLU A 111 -15.50 -8.98 -2.11
N LEU A 112 -15.35 -7.72 -1.70
CA LEU A 112 -14.26 -6.85 -2.18
C LEU A 112 -12.91 -7.20 -1.56
N MET A 113 -12.92 -7.83 -0.39
CA MET A 113 -11.72 -8.27 0.34
C MET A 113 -11.24 -9.66 -0.08
N GLU A 114 -11.95 -10.31 -1.01
CA GLU A 114 -11.58 -11.60 -1.58
C GLU A 114 -10.35 -11.48 -2.48
N ARG A 115 -9.49 -12.50 -2.43
CA ARG A 115 -8.19 -12.44 -3.10
C ARG A 115 -8.30 -12.19 -4.59
N GLU A 116 -9.23 -12.86 -5.25
CA GLU A 116 -9.39 -12.74 -6.70
C GLU A 116 -9.98 -11.38 -7.08
N SER A 117 -10.96 -10.87 -6.32
CA SER A 117 -11.52 -9.53 -6.51
C SER A 117 -10.44 -8.45 -6.45
N VAL A 118 -9.59 -8.49 -5.43
CA VAL A 118 -8.48 -7.53 -5.27
C VAL A 118 -7.47 -7.66 -6.42
N ARG A 119 -7.15 -8.89 -6.85
CA ARG A 119 -6.21 -9.10 -7.97
C ARG A 119 -6.75 -8.57 -9.30
N GLN A 120 -8.05 -8.73 -9.55
CA GLN A 120 -8.70 -8.20 -10.75
C GLN A 120 -8.72 -6.68 -10.74
N LEU A 121 -9.04 -6.08 -9.58
CA LEU A 121 -8.99 -4.64 -9.38
C LEU A 121 -7.58 -4.08 -9.65
N LEU A 122 -6.54 -4.70 -9.08
CA LEU A 122 -5.16 -4.31 -9.31
C LEU A 122 -4.78 -4.42 -10.80
N GLY A 123 -5.20 -5.48 -11.49
CA GLY A 123 -4.96 -5.64 -12.93
C GLY A 123 -5.69 -4.59 -13.78
N ALA A 124 -6.91 -4.21 -13.41
CA ALA A 124 -7.65 -3.13 -14.08
C ALA A 124 -6.97 -1.78 -13.89
N LEU A 125 -6.48 -1.50 -12.67
CA LEU A 125 -5.71 -0.30 -12.37
C LEU A 125 -4.39 -0.26 -13.15
N ASP A 126 -3.63 -1.36 -13.18
CA ASP A 126 -2.38 -1.44 -13.95
C ASP A 126 -2.64 -1.14 -15.44
N LEU A 127 -3.68 -1.73 -16.03
CA LEU A 127 -4.07 -1.44 -17.41
C LEU A 127 -4.47 0.03 -17.62
N ALA A 128 -5.20 0.60 -16.67
CA ALA A 128 -5.63 2.00 -16.73
C ALA A 128 -4.45 2.98 -16.56
N PHE A 129 -3.46 2.65 -15.72
CA PHE A 129 -2.23 3.44 -15.61
C PHE A 129 -1.34 3.31 -16.84
N GLU A 130 -1.23 2.11 -17.41
CA GLU A 130 -0.46 1.88 -18.65
C GLU A 130 -1.04 2.61 -19.85
N SER A 131 -2.36 2.86 -19.88
CA SER A 131 -3.04 3.57 -20.96
C SER A 131 -2.91 5.10 -20.87
N LEU A 132 -2.34 5.64 -19.78
CA LEU A 132 -2.15 7.08 -19.63
C LEU A 132 -1.23 7.65 -20.73
N PRO A 133 -1.60 8.79 -21.36
CA PRO A 133 -0.85 9.35 -22.48
C PRO A 133 0.65 9.53 -22.19
N GLY A 134 1.01 10.02 -21.00
CA GLY A 134 2.41 10.22 -20.61
C GLY A 134 3.22 8.91 -20.49
N VAL A 135 2.57 7.81 -20.12
CA VAL A 135 3.21 6.48 -20.04
C VAL A 135 3.41 5.90 -21.43
N LEU A 136 2.40 6.01 -22.30
CA LEU A 136 2.49 5.59 -23.70
C LEU A 136 3.60 6.35 -24.45
N GLU A 137 3.66 7.67 -24.28
CA GLU A 137 4.72 8.52 -24.86
C GLU A 137 6.12 8.16 -24.33
N ALA A 138 6.23 7.84 -23.04
CA ALA A 138 7.49 7.38 -22.46
C ALA A 138 7.94 6.03 -23.06
N ARG A 139 7.03 5.08 -23.23
CA ARG A 139 7.32 3.77 -23.85
C ARG A 139 7.77 3.93 -25.30
N GLN A 140 7.06 4.74 -26.09
CA GLN A 140 7.45 5.03 -27.48
C GLN A 140 8.86 5.62 -27.57
N ARG A 141 9.21 6.56 -26.68
CA ARG A 141 10.58 7.13 -26.64
C ARG A 141 11.64 6.08 -26.31
N ILE A 142 11.35 5.15 -25.40
CA ILE A 142 12.28 4.06 -25.04
C ILE A 142 12.46 3.12 -26.24
N GLU A 143 11.37 2.67 -26.87
CA GLU A 143 11.43 1.77 -28.03
C GLU A 143 12.21 2.38 -29.21
N LEU A 144 12.02 3.68 -29.47
CA LEU A 144 12.76 4.39 -30.51
C LEU A 144 14.26 4.50 -30.20
N ARG A 145 14.64 4.66 -28.93
CA ARG A 145 16.06 4.64 -28.50
C ARG A 145 16.69 3.26 -28.59
N THR A 146 15.94 2.19 -28.31
CA THR A 146 16.46 0.82 -28.36
C THR A 146 16.66 0.32 -29.79
N ARG A 147 15.96 0.91 -30.77
CA ARG A 147 16.08 0.57 -32.20
C ARG A 147 17.15 1.36 -32.97
N ALA A 148 17.71 2.41 -32.37
CA ALA A 148 18.77 3.25 -32.95
C ALA A 148 20.15 2.77 -32.50
#